data_AF-A0A3M0NYV0-F1
#
_entry.id   AF-A0A3M0NYV0-F1
#
_cell.length_a   1.000
_cell.length_b   1.000
_cell.length_c   1.000
_cell.angle_alpha   90.00
_cell.angle_beta   90.00
_cell.angle_gamma   90.00
#
_symmetry.space_group_name_H-M   'P 1'
#
loop_
_entity.id
_entity.type
_entity.pdbx_description
1 polymer ?
#
loop_
_entity_poly.entity_id
_entity_poly.type
_entity_poly.pdbx_seq_one_letter_code
_entity_poly.pdbx_strand_id
1 'polypeptide(L)'
;MKLRKTITWSVIVAALAAASGISVNQTNLVQAATSKKAQNTVNKTKYGFKRDFNFSKSWQGKWYSNTHDKLSKMTIKKNGFITPWTGEYVELVSAGKVKGTNKYLWQMPQSWFTKHDKIFKHLGRVTTNKISNKKWIVFSPIDENNIKIGYAFSLQNKKIDGKTQKVMFEANPKTGEIYDQFYRSPKLAQKYQNYHFKNETYAPVFNQYQKK
;
A
#
# COMPACT_ATOMS: atom_id res chain seq x y z
N MET A 1 19.08 -25.66 54.24
CA MET A 1 18.57 -24.27 54.18
C MET A 1 19.48 -23.45 53.26
N LYS A 2 18.92 -22.84 52.19
CA LYS A 2 19.38 -21.64 51.39
C LYS A 2 20.86 -21.58 50.90
N LEU A 3 21.21 -21.55 49.60
CA LEU A 3 21.05 -20.57 48.48
C LEU A 3 22.32 -19.71 48.18
N ARG A 4 22.73 -19.68 46.88
CA ARG A 4 23.49 -18.64 46.10
C ARG A 4 25.04 -18.67 46.17
N LYS A 5 25.86 -18.23 45.19
CA LYS A 5 25.84 -17.90 43.74
C LYS A 5 27.32 -17.56 43.35
N THR A 6 27.58 -17.43 42.03
CA THR A 6 28.62 -16.63 41.32
C THR A 6 30.07 -17.13 41.19
N ILE A 7 30.53 -17.19 39.94
CA ILE A 7 31.93 -17.11 39.52
C ILE A 7 31.99 -16.17 38.31
N THR A 8 32.81 -15.13 38.39
CA THR A 8 33.17 -14.22 37.29
C THR A 8 34.69 -14.14 37.30
N TRP A 9 35.34 -14.39 36.16
CA TRP A 9 36.78 -14.19 36.01
C TRP A 9 37.10 -13.44 34.72
N SER A 10 38.01 -12.48 34.88
CA SER A 10 38.55 -11.51 33.94
C SER A 10 39.69 -12.09 33.09
N VAL A 11 39.86 -11.64 31.84
CA VAL A 11 41.12 -11.79 31.06
C VAL A 11 41.25 -10.56 30.13
N ILE A 12 42.10 -9.58 30.49
CA ILE A 12 43.48 -9.26 30.02
C ILE A 12 43.54 -8.55 28.65
N VAL A 13 44.18 -7.39 28.66
CA VAL A 13 44.64 -6.57 27.54
C VAL A 13 46.13 -6.81 27.32
N ALA A 14 46.59 -6.89 26.07
CA ALA A 14 47.94 -6.47 25.68
C ALA A 14 47.96 -6.03 24.21
N ALA A 15 48.49 -4.83 23.98
CA ALA A 15 48.74 -4.23 22.66
C ALA A 15 50.20 -4.47 22.23
N LEU A 16 50.47 -4.48 20.93
CA LEU A 16 51.83 -4.31 20.38
C LEU A 16 51.84 -3.36 19.17
N ALA A 17 52.73 -2.37 19.26
CA ALA A 17 53.23 -1.40 18.27
C ALA A 17 54.10 -2.11 17.18
N ALA A 18 54.61 -1.56 16.07
CA ALA A 18 54.48 -0.35 15.24
C ALA A 18 55.41 -0.58 14.02
N ALA A 19 55.22 0.27 12.99
CA ALA A 19 56.21 0.78 12.03
C ALA A 19 56.55 0.06 10.68
N SER A 20 56.25 0.84 9.63
CA SER A 20 56.98 1.12 8.37
C SER A 20 57.11 0.09 7.24
N GLY A 21 56.55 0.47 6.09
CA GLY A 21 56.91 0.00 4.75
C GLY A 21 56.26 0.90 3.69
N ILE A 22 56.97 1.95 3.27
CA ILE A 22 56.58 2.86 2.18
C ILE A 22 56.88 2.16 0.84
N SER A 23 56.02 2.34 -0.17
CA SER A 23 56.38 2.80 -1.54
C SER A 23 55.48 2.23 -2.66
N VAL A 24 55.09 3.15 -3.58
CA VAL A 24 54.69 3.00 -5.01
C VAL A 24 53.66 1.92 -5.40
N ASN A 25 52.58 2.17 -6.16
CA ASN A 25 52.59 2.78 -7.50
C ASN A 25 51.15 2.93 -8.08
N GLN A 26 51.03 3.86 -9.05
CA GLN A 26 50.16 3.83 -10.24
C GLN A 26 48.64 4.07 -10.14
N THR A 27 48.30 5.31 -10.49
CA THR A 27 47.22 5.70 -11.42
C THR A 27 46.80 4.59 -12.41
N ASN A 28 45.50 4.29 -12.44
CA ASN A 28 44.79 3.97 -13.66
C ASN A 28 43.31 4.33 -13.53
N LEU A 29 42.94 5.42 -14.22
CA LEU A 29 41.76 5.53 -15.08
C LEU A 29 40.55 4.68 -14.68
N VAL A 30 39.75 5.15 -13.71
CA VAL A 30 38.34 4.77 -13.68
C VAL A 30 37.60 5.86 -14.43
N GLN A 31 37.28 5.53 -15.68
CA GLN A 31 36.44 6.29 -16.58
C GLN A 31 35.29 6.96 -15.82
N ALA A 32 35.22 8.28 -15.98
CA ALA A 32 34.00 9.04 -15.81
C ALA A 32 32.94 8.44 -16.74
N ALA A 33 32.24 7.42 -16.25
CA ALA A 33 30.93 7.08 -16.76
C ALA A 33 30.05 8.26 -16.39
N THR A 34 29.98 9.24 -17.30
CA THR A 34 28.90 10.21 -17.39
C THR A 34 27.61 9.43 -17.18
N SER A 35 27.10 9.49 -15.95
CA SER A 35 25.79 8.97 -15.63
C SER A 35 24.86 9.78 -16.52
N LYS A 36 24.43 9.18 -17.63
CA LYS A 36 23.27 9.66 -18.36
C LYS A 36 22.22 9.81 -17.28
N LYS A 37 21.93 11.05 -16.88
CA LYS A 37 20.77 11.37 -16.05
C LYS A 37 19.65 10.62 -16.75
N ALA A 38 19.17 9.54 -16.11
CA ALA A 38 17.96 8.91 -16.55
C ALA A 38 16.98 10.09 -16.63
N GLN A 39 16.64 10.49 -17.85
CA GLN A 39 15.54 11.40 -18.05
C GLN A 39 14.39 10.63 -17.43
N ASN A 40 14.06 10.98 -16.19
CA ASN A 40 12.82 10.60 -15.57
C ASN A 40 11.79 11.08 -16.57
N THR A 41 11.32 10.18 -17.43
CA THR A 41 10.26 10.48 -18.39
C THR A 41 9.08 10.78 -17.51
N VAL A 42 8.91 12.06 -17.22
CA VAL A 42 7.90 12.53 -16.31
C VAL A 42 6.60 12.33 -17.08
N ASN A 43 6.01 11.15 -16.93
CA ASN A 43 4.68 10.77 -17.40
C ASN A 43 3.59 11.59 -16.66
N LYS A 44 3.78 12.91 -16.53
CA LYS A 44 2.77 13.84 -16.02
C LYS A 44 1.90 14.23 -17.20
N THR A 45 0.61 13.93 -17.08
CA THR A 45 -0.37 14.41 -18.05
C THR A 45 -0.51 15.93 -17.93
N LYS A 46 -0.96 16.59 -19.01
CA LYS A 46 -1.30 18.03 -18.96
C LYS A 46 -2.34 18.35 -17.87
N TYR A 47 -3.10 17.35 -17.48
CA TYR A 47 -4.16 17.40 -16.49
C TYR A 47 -3.69 17.17 -15.05
N GLY A 48 -2.39 17.02 -14.79
CA GLY A 48 -1.87 16.95 -13.43
C GLY A 48 -2.04 15.61 -12.74
N PHE A 49 -2.14 14.50 -13.47
CA PHE A 49 -2.00 13.16 -12.89
C PHE A 49 -0.88 12.38 -13.56
N LYS A 50 -0.42 11.31 -12.91
CA LYS A 50 0.59 10.39 -13.40
C LYS A 50 0.07 8.96 -13.38
N ARG A 51 0.30 8.24 -14.48
CA ARG A 51 0.00 6.80 -14.60
C ARG A 51 1.20 5.94 -14.19
N ASP A 52 1.73 6.19 -13.00
CA ASP A 52 2.91 5.50 -12.47
C ASP A 52 2.58 4.40 -11.45
N PHE A 53 1.35 4.36 -10.94
CA PHE A 53 0.94 3.35 -9.98
C PHE A 53 0.65 2.01 -10.65
N ASN A 54 1.34 0.97 -10.17
CA ASN A 54 1.12 -0.40 -10.58
C ASN A 54 0.97 -1.28 -9.34
N PHE A 55 -0.12 -2.03 -9.26
CA PHE A 55 -0.27 -3.09 -8.27
C PHE A 55 0.77 -4.18 -8.51
N SER A 56 1.41 -4.63 -7.43
CA SER A 56 2.29 -5.80 -7.50
C SER A 56 1.51 -7.05 -7.93
N LYS A 57 2.21 -8.03 -8.52
CA LYS A 57 1.59 -9.29 -8.98
C LYS A 57 0.82 -10.02 -7.88
N SER A 58 1.26 -9.89 -6.63
CA SER A 58 0.58 -10.52 -5.47
C SER A 58 -0.81 -9.97 -5.17
N TRP A 59 -1.11 -8.75 -5.63
CA TRP A 59 -2.42 -8.11 -5.52
C TRP A 59 -3.33 -8.45 -6.69
N GLN A 60 -2.77 -8.69 -7.87
CA GLN A 60 -3.55 -8.89 -9.10
C GLN A 60 -4.42 -10.16 -9.02
N GLY A 61 -5.53 -10.15 -9.74
CA GLY A 61 -6.49 -11.26 -9.83
C GLY A 61 -7.81 -11.00 -9.11
N LYS A 62 -8.59 -12.06 -8.92
CA LYS A 62 -9.91 -12.01 -8.28
C LYS A 62 -9.79 -12.13 -6.76
N TRP A 63 -10.64 -11.39 -6.08
CA TRP A 63 -10.77 -11.27 -4.64
C TRP A 63 -12.25 -11.27 -4.28
N TYR A 64 -12.62 -11.98 -3.22
CA TYR A 64 -14.00 -12.25 -2.86
C TYR A 64 -14.23 -11.94 -1.40
N SER A 65 -15.31 -11.25 -1.08
CA SER A 65 -15.79 -11.09 0.30
C SER A 65 -17.26 -11.50 0.38
N ASN A 66 -17.69 -11.91 1.58
CA ASN A 66 -19.07 -12.25 1.88
C ASN A 66 -19.55 -11.61 3.20
N THR A 67 -19.08 -10.41 3.53
CA THR A 67 -19.39 -9.72 4.80
C THR A 67 -20.75 -9.01 4.81
N HIS A 68 -21.40 -8.83 3.65
CA HIS A 68 -22.62 -8.01 3.48
C HIS A 68 -23.82 -8.84 2.96
N ASP A 69 -24.01 -10.08 3.44
CA ASP A 69 -25.03 -11.03 2.98
C ASP A 69 -25.00 -11.40 1.47
N LYS A 70 -24.03 -10.84 0.74
CA LYS A 70 -23.81 -11.07 -0.69
C LYS A 70 -22.34 -11.26 -0.95
N LEU A 71 -22.05 -12.22 -1.84
CA LEU A 71 -20.70 -12.43 -2.33
C LEU A 71 -20.29 -11.26 -3.24
N SER A 72 -19.42 -10.39 -2.73
CA SER A 72 -18.80 -9.31 -3.50
C SER A 72 -17.54 -9.81 -4.20
N LYS A 73 -17.21 -9.21 -5.35
CA LYS A 73 -16.04 -9.57 -6.14
C LYS A 73 -15.28 -8.33 -6.56
N MET A 74 -14.02 -8.24 -6.14
CA MET A 74 -13.07 -7.26 -6.63
C MET A 74 -12.10 -7.94 -7.61
N THR A 75 -11.79 -7.28 -8.72
CA THR A 75 -10.78 -7.77 -9.68
C THR A 75 -9.69 -6.74 -9.85
N ILE A 76 -8.50 -7.05 -9.37
CA ILE A 76 -7.34 -6.14 -9.42
C ILE A 76 -6.52 -6.45 -10.68
N LYS A 77 -6.36 -5.44 -11.53
CA LYS A 77 -5.48 -5.43 -12.70
C LYS A 77 -4.20 -4.66 -12.35
N LYS A 78 -3.31 -4.49 -13.33
CA LYS A 78 -2.02 -3.82 -13.14
C LYS A 78 -2.19 -2.38 -12.62
N ASN A 79 -3.08 -1.60 -13.20
CA ASN A 79 -3.18 -0.14 -12.95
C ASN A 79 -4.47 0.26 -12.23
N GLY A 80 -5.26 -0.70 -11.74
CA GLY A 80 -6.62 -0.39 -11.31
C GLY A 80 -7.36 -1.64 -10.90
N PHE A 81 -8.63 -1.47 -10.54
CA PHE A 81 -9.47 -2.57 -10.10
C PHE A 81 -10.93 -2.34 -10.46
N ILE A 82 -11.67 -3.44 -10.55
CA ILE A 82 -13.13 -3.42 -10.58
C ILE A 82 -13.60 -3.33 -9.14
N THR A 83 -14.32 -2.25 -8.81
CA THR A 83 -14.80 -1.99 -7.45
C THR A 83 -15.79 -3.08 -7.01
N PRO A 84 -15.73 -3.55 -5.75
CA PRO A 84 -16.69 -4.53 -5.26
C PRO A 84 -18.09 -3.94 -5.02
N TRP A 85 -18.20 -2.61 -4.86
CA TRP A 85 -19.47 -1.90 -4.59
C TRP A 85 -20.25 -1.49 -5.84
N THR A 86 -19.59 -0.94 -6.88
CA THR A 86 -20.27 -0.50 -8.13
C THR A 86 -20.05 -1.43 -9.31
N GLY A 87 -19.02 -2.28 -9.28
CA GLY A 87 -18.65 -3.13 -10.41
C GLY A 87 -18.00 -2.35 -11.57
N GLU A 88 -17.68 -1.07 -11.37
CA GLU A 88 -17.00 -0.24 -12.35
C GLU A 88 -15.49 -0.44 -12.28
N TYR A 89 -14.83 -0.32 -13.44
CA TYR A 89 -13.37 -0.31 -13.48
C TYR A 89 -12.85 1.10 -13.16
N VAL A 90 -11.97 1.18 -12.18
CA VAL A 90 -11.28 2.42 -11.77
C VAL A 90 -9.78 2.23 -11.99
N GLU A 91 -9.19 3.12 -12.80
CA GLU A 91 -7.73 3.24 -12.95
C GLU A 91 -7.17 4.12 -11.84
N LEU A 92 -6.12 3.65 -11.17
CA LEU A 92 -5.46 4.35 -10.08
C LEU A 92 -4.25 5.13 -10.58
N VAL A 93 -4.21 6.41 -10.23
CA VAL A 93 -3.18 7.36 -10.66
C VAL A 93 -2.63 8.14 -9.47
N SER A 94 -1.36 8.50 -9.54
CA SER A 94 -0.77 9.44 -8.58
C SER A 94 -1.11 10.86 -8.98
N ALA A 95 -1.51 11.69 -8.03
CA ALA A 95 -1.80 13.08 -8.31
C ALA A 95 -0.54 13.94 -8.44
N GLY A 96 -0.63 14.97 -9.26
CA GLY A 96 0.37 16.02 -9.46
C GLY A 96 -0.30 17.37 -9.69
N LYS A 97 0.50 18.38 -10.06
CA LYS A 97 0.00 19.72 -10.39
C LYS A 97 -0.44 19.79 -11.85
N VAL A 98 -1.56 20.47 -12.13
CA VAL A 98 -2.08 20.71 -13.47
C VAL A 98 -1.12 21.61 -14.25
N LYS A 99 -0.79 21.25 -15.49
CA LYS A 99 0.19 21.98 -16.31
C LYS A 99 -0.25 23.44 -16.49
N GLY A 100 0.68 24.38 -16.35
CA GLY A 100 0.39 25.82 -16.45
C GLY A 100 -0.28 26.40 -15.21
N THR A 101 -0.42 25.60 -14.13
CA THR A 101 -0.95 26.06 -12.85
C THR A 101 -0.02 25.60 -11.72
N ASN A 102 -0.14 26.24 -10.55
CA ASN A 102 0.46 25.74 -9.32
C ASN A 102 -0.52 24.90 -8.48
N LYS A 103 -1.64 24.46 -9.07
CA LYS A 103 -2.76 23.79 -8.40
C LYS A 103 -2.76 22.28 -8.66
N TYR A 104 -3.16 21.50 -7.67
CA TYR A 104 -3.51 20.09 -7.81
C TYR A 104 -4.93 19.94 -8.39
N LEU A 105 -5.26 18.74 -8.85
CA LEU A 105 -6.58 18.41 -9.40
C LEU A 105 -7.73 18.82 -8.47
N TRP A 106 -7.72 18.41 -7.20
CA TRP A 106 -8.75 18.77 -6.21
C TRP A 106 -8.82 20.26 -5.84
N GLN A 107 -7.91 21.10 -6.35
CA GLN A 107 -7.95 22.56 -6.18
C GLN A 107 -8.53 23.27 -7.41
N MET A 108 -8.83 22.51 -8.47
CA MET A 108 -9.51 23.01 -9.65
C MET A 108 -11.00 23.17 -9.35
N PRO A 109 -11.67 24.19 -9.92
CA PRO A 109 -13.10 24.38 -9.71
C PRO A 109 -13.92 23.25 -10.35
N GLN A 110 -15.11 22.98 -9.84
CA GLN A 110 -15.98 21.91 -10.35
C GLN A 110 -16.27 22.02 -11.86
N SER A 111 -16.43 23.25 -12.37
CA SER A 111 -16.60 23.52 -13.81
C SER A 111 -15.46 22.98 -14.67
N TRP A 112 -14.24 22.93 -14.12
CA TRP A 112 -13.09 22.33 -14.79
C TRP A 112 -13.24 20.82 -14.90
N PHE A 113 -13.72 20.14 -13.85
CA PHE A 113 -13.99 18.69 -13.89
C PHE A 113 -15.13 18.36 -14.84
N THR A 114 -16.24 19.10 -14.80
CA THR A 114 -17.38 18.91 -15.72
C THR A 114 -16.95 19.00 -17.18
N LYS A 115 -16.07 19.95 -17.53
CA LYS A 115 -15.53 20.10 -18.90
C LYS A 115 -14.67 18.90 -19.34
N HIS A 116 -14.12 18.14 -18.40
CA HIS A 116 -13.20 17.03 -18.67
C HIS A 116 -13.71 15.69 -18.12
N ASP A 117 -15.00 15.56 -17.82
CA ASP A 117 -15.60 14.43 -17.10
C ASP A 117 -15.23 13.07 -17.71
N LYS A 118 -15.23 12.97 -19.05
CA LYS A 118 -14.86 11.75 -19.80
C LYS A 118 -13.49 11.19 -19.40
N ILE A 119 -12.57 12.03 -18.95
CA ILE A 119 -11.23 11.62 -18.51
C ILE A 119 -11.24 11.15 -17.06
N PHE A 120 -12.00 11.82 -16.20
CA PHE A 120 -11.90 11.68 -14.74
C PHE A 120 -12.89 10.69 -14.14
N LYS A 121 -14.00 10.40 -14.83
CA LYS A 121 -15.06 9.50 -14.34
C LYS A 121 -14.57 8.14 -13.86
N HIS A 122 -13.48 7.62 -14.44
CA HIS A 122 -12.92 6.31 -14.12
C HIS A 122 -11.51 6.39 -13.48
N LEU A 123 -11.11 7.56 -12.99
CA LEU A 123 -9.80 7.75 -12.35
C LEU A 123 -9.95 7.89 -10.83
N GLY A 124 -9.13 7.11 -10.13
CA GLY A 124 -8.92 7.21 -8.70
C GLY A 124 -7.55 7.78 -8.37
N ARG A 125 -7.47 8.63 -7.36
CA ARG A 125 -6.19 8.98 -6.74
C ARG A 125 -5.74 7.85 -5.85
N VAL A 126 -4.45 7.51 -5.94
CA VAL A 126 -3.82 6.55 -5.03
C VAL A 126 -2.70 7.21 -4.25
N THR A 127 -2.65 6.89 -2.96
CA THR A 127 -1.57 7.26 -2.05
C THR A 127 -1.19 6.06 -1.20
N THR A 128 -0.05 6.14 -0.52
CA THR A 128 0.40 5.09 0.39
C THR A 128 0.65 5.71 1.75
N ASN A 129 -0.11 5.27 2.75
CA ASN A 129 -0.06 5.82 4.10
C ASN A 129 0.29 4.72 5.11
N LYS A 130 0.86 5.15 6.25
CA LYS A 130 1.03 4.29 7.42
C LYS A 130 -0.12 4.57 8.39
N ILE A 131 -0.99 3.58 8.62
CA ILE A 131 -2.15 3.67 9.51
C ILE A 131 -2.00 2.55 10.53
N SER A 132 -2.04 2.89 11.83
CA SER A 132 -1.86 1.94 12.93
C SER A 132 -0.60 1.07 12.75
N ASN A 133 0.51 1.71 12.40
CA ASN A 133 1.81 1.10 12.09
C ASN A 133 1.88 0.14 10.89
N LYS A 134 0.80 0.01 10.11
CA LYS A 134 0.74 -0.85 8.91
C LYS A 134 0.72 0.00 7.65
N LYS A 135 1.28 -0.53 6.55
CA LYS A 135 1.26 0.12 5.24
C LYS A 135 -0.07 -0.17 4.54
N TRP A 136 -0.72 0.90 4.08
CA TRP A 136 -1.98 0.84 3.35
C TRP A 136 -1.86 1.58 2.02
N ILE A 137 -2.50 1.04 0.98
CA ILE A 137 -2.79 1.74 -0.26
C ILE A 137 -4.13 2.43 -0.08
N VAL A 138 -4.14 3.76 -0.08
CA VAL A 138 -5.35 4.56 0.09
C VAL A 138 -5.81 5.03 -1.28
N PHE A 139 -6.99 4.58 -1.68
CA PHE A 139 -7.72 5.05 -2.84
C PHE A 139 -8.66 6.19 -2.42
N SER A 140 -8.78 7.22 -3.25
CA SER A 140 -9.77 8.29 -3.10
C SER A 140 -10.22 8.75 -4.49
N PRO A 141 -11.39 9.41 -4.61
CA PRO A 141 -11.73 10.15 -5.83
C PRO A 141 -10.61 11.13 -6.22
N ILE A 142 -10.45 11.37 -7.52
CA ILE A 142 -9.32 12.16 -8.03
C ILE A 142 -9.49 13.68 -7.82
N ASP A 143 -10.73 14.11 -7.72
CA ASP A 143 -11.19 15.48 -7.44
C ASP A 143 -11.25 15.79 -5.94
N GLU A 144 -11.11 14.80 -5.08
CA GLU A 144 -11.16 14.96 -3.63
C GLU A 144 -9.77 15.00 -2.99
N ASN A 145 -9.48 16.05 -2.21
CA ASN A 145 -8.28 16.06 -1.39
C ASN A 145 -8.43 15.17 -0.16
N ASN A 146 -9.67 14.94 0.27
CA ASN A 146 -9.97 14.33 1.54
C ASN A 146 -9.94 12.80 1.44
N ILE A 147 -8.94 12.20 2.07
CA ILE A 147 -8.82 10.73 2.14
C ILE A 147 -9.99 10.05 2.86
N LYS A 148 -10.80 10.79 3.66
CA LYS A 148 -11.93 10.22 4.43
C LYS A 148 -13.04 9.64 3.55
N ILE A 149 -13.12 10.07 2.30
CA ILE A 149 -14.11 9.58 1.31
C ILE A 149 -13.57 8.34 0.57
N GLY A 150 -12.35 7.93 0.90
CA GLY A 150 -11.63 6.85 0.25
C GLY A 150 -11.75 5.50 0.95
N TYR A 151 -10.98 4.54 0.42
CA TYR A 151 -10.84 3.19 0.96
C TYR A 151 -9.37 2.87 1.13
N ALA A 152 -9.00 2.28 2.27
CA ALA A 152 -7.64 1.80 2.50
C ALA A 152 -7.57 0.29 2.31
N PHE A 153 -6.65 -0.16 1.46
CA PHE A 153 -6.40 -1.58 1.22
C PHE A 153 -5.03 -2.01 1.74
N SER A 154 -4.97 -3.19 2.36
CA SER A 154 -3.71 -3.81 2.76
C SER A 154 -3.76 -5.31 2.50
N LEU A 155 -2.72 -5.82 1.85
CA LEU A 155 -2.54 -7.25 1.61
C LEU A 155 -1.61 -7.83 2.68
N GLN A 156 -2.10 -8.77 3.47
CA GLN A 156 -1.35 -9.36 4.57
C GLN A 156 -1.35 -10.88 4.49
N ASN A 157 -0.28 -11.51 5.00
CA ASN A 157 -0.25 -12.94 5.26
C ASN A 157 -0.79 -13.20 6.67
N LYS A 158 -1.83 -14.03 6.78
CA LYS A 158 -2.47 -14.41 8.05
C LYS A 158 -2.56 -15.91 8.19
N LYS A 159 -2.49 -16.42 9.42
CA LYS A 159 -2.74 -17.85 9.70
C LYS A 159 -4.25 -18.08 9.88
N ILE A 160 -4.80 -19.03 9.14
CA ILE A 160 -6.19 -19.51 9.24
C ILE A 160 -6.16 -21.03 9.18
N ASP A 161 -6.74 -21.71 10.17
CA ASP A 161 -6.74 -23.19 10.29
C ASP A 161 -5.34 -23.80 10.08
N GLY A 162 -4.32 -23.22 10.73
CA GLY A 162 -2.93 -23.65 10.62
C GLY A 162 -2.22 -23.32 9.30
N LYS A 163 -2.92 -22.78 8.30
CA LYS A 163 -2.35 -22.43 6.99
C LYS A 163 -2.15 -20.93 6.84
N THR A 164 -1.03 -20.52 6.26
CA THR A 164 -0.80 -19.12 5.88
C THR A 164 -1.61 -18.79 4.63
N GLN A 165 -2.52 -17.83 4.75
CA GLN A 165 -3.37 -17.32 3.68
C GLN A 165 -3.07 -15.84 3.44
N LYS A 166 -3.18 -15.42 2.18
CA LYS A 166 -3.18 -13.99 1.82
C LYS A 166 -4.60 -13.45 1.99
N VAL A 167 -4.75 -12.44 2.83
CA VAL A 167 -6.01 -11.74 3.09
C VAL A 167 -5.84 -10.29 2.72
N MET A 168 -6.77 -9.77 1.93
CA MET A 168 -6.82 -8.35 1.61
C MET A 168 -7.86 -7.68 2.49
N PHE A 169 -7.40 -6.74 3.30
CA PHE A 169 -8.24 -5.94 4.17
C PHE A 169 -8.65 -4.66 3.45
N GLU A 170 -9.92 -4.31 3.59
CA GLU A 170 -10.45 -2.98 3.31
C GLU A 170 -10.77 -2.30 4.63
N ALA A 171 -10.33 -1.07 4.81
CA ALA A 171 -10.40 -0.36 6.08
C ALA A 171 -10.66 1.12 5.91
N ASN A 172 -11.03 1.75 7.02
CA ASN A 172 -11.11 3.19 7.17
C ASN A 172 -9.74 3.82 6.87
N PRO A 173 -9.63 4.75 5.91
CA PRO A 173 -8.36 5.38 5.57
C PRO A 173 -7.81 6.35 6.63
N LYS A 174 -8.60 6.69 7.66
CA LYS A 174 -8.19 7.50 8.81
C LYS A 174 -7.82 6.64 10.02
N THR A 175 -8.71 5.71 10.42
CA THR A 175 -8.56 4.95 11.67
C THR A 175 -7.89 3.59 11.47
N GLY A 176 -7.95 3.04 10.25
CA GLY A 176 -7.47 1.69 9.94
C GLY A 176 -8.40 0.57 10.44
N GLU A 177 -9.58 0.92 10.93
CA GLU A 177 -10.60 -0.04 11.32
C GLU A 177 -11.12 -0.78 10.08
N ILE A 178 -11.09 -2.11 10.12
CA ILE A 178 -11.43 -2.97 8.99
C ILE A 178 -12.94 -2.97 8.77
N TYR A 179 -13.33 -2.71 7.53
CA TYR A 179 -14.70 -2.84 7.04
C TYR A 179 -14.94 -4.18 6.37
N ASP A 180 -13.93 -4.71 5.66
CA ASP A 180 -14.09 -5.89 4.85
C ASP A 180 -12.81 -6.73 4.72
N GLN A 181 -12.99 -8.01 4.44
CA GLN A 181 -11.94 -9.01 4.26
C GLN A 181 -12.15 -9.80 2.97
N PHE A 182 -11.21 -9.67 2.05
CA PHE A 182 -11.24 -10.37 0.78
C PHE A 182 -10.27 -11.55 0.74
N TYR A 183 -10.75 -12.64 0.17
CA TYR A 183 -10.05 -13.91 -0.01
C TYR A 183 -9.92 -14.28 -1.48
N ARG A 184 -9.02 -15.21 -1.80
CA ARG A 184 -8.76 -15.64 -3.18
C ARG A 184 -9.84 -16.53 -3.80
N SER A 185 -10.76 -17.08 -3.01
CA SER A 185 -11.85 -17.91 -3.53
C SER A 185 -13.18 -17.61 -2.82
N PRO A 186 -14.32 -17.82 -3.50
CA PRO A 186 -15.65 -17.71 -2.89
C PRO A 186 -15.82 -18.59 -1.65
N LYS A 187 -15.31 -19.83 -1.68
CA LYS A 187 -15.39 -20.78 -0.58
C LYS A 187 -14.69 -20.26 0.68
N LEU A 188 -13.51 -19.64 0.54
CA LEU A 188 -12.81 -19.03 1.66
C LEU A 188 -13.56 -17.81 2.19
N ALA A 189 -14.09 -16.97 1.29
CA ALA A 189 -14.86 -15.79 1.67
C ALA A 189 -16.11 -16.17 2.48
N GLN A 190 -16.86 -17.18 2.04
CA GLN A 190 -18.02 -17.69 2.78
C GLN A 190 -17.62 -18.31 4.12
N LYS A 191 -16.59 -19.16 4.15
CA LYS A 191 -16.16 -19.85 5.37
C LYS A 191 -15.67 -18.89 6.45
N TYR A 192 -14.94 -17.83 6.07
CA TYR A 192 -14.26 -16.92 6.99
C TYR A 192 -14.83 -15.50 6.96
N GLN A 193 -16.07 -15.33 6.50
CA GLN A 193 -16.73 -14.02 6.41
C GLN A 193 -16.71 -13.24 7.73
N ASN A 194 -16.86 -13.94 8.87
CA ASN A 194 -16.91 -13.34 10.20
C ASN A 194 -15.63 -13.58 11.01
N TYR A 195 -14.55 -14.05 10.36
CA TYR A 195 -13.33 -14.40 11.07
C TYR A 195 -12.58 -13.15 11.54
N HIS A 196 -12.34 -13.05 12.84
CA HIS A 196 -11.56 -11.94 13.42
C HIS A 196 -10.11 -12.37 13.62
N PHE A 197 -9.19 -11.69 12.95
CA PHE A 197 -7.77 -11.86 13.18
C PHE A 197 -7.36 -11.18 14.48
N LYS A 198 -6.61 -11.90 15.32
CA LYS A 198 -5.98 -11.33 16.51
C LYS A 198 -5.08 -10.15 16.08
N ASN A 199 -5.11 -9.05 16.84
CA ASN A 199 -4.35 -7.81 16.61
C ASN A 199 -4.80 -6.97 15.39
N GLU A 200 -6.04 -7.18 14.95
CA GLU A 200 -6.73 -6.28 14.04
C GLU A 200 -7.89 -5.58 14.75
N THR A 201 -8.19 -4.35 14.32
CA THR A 201 -9.32 -3.58 14.82
C THR A 201 -10.39 -3.55 13.74
N TYR A 202 -11.62 -3.88 14.11
CA TYR A 202 -12.75 -3.99 13.20
C TYR A 202 -13.76 -2.88 13.47
N ALA A 203 -14.30 -2.29 12.41
CA ALA A 203 -15.36 -1.30 12.53
C ALA A 203 -16.68 -1.98 12.94
N PRO A 204 -17.62 -1.26 13.59
CA PRO A 204 -18.93 -1.82 13.95
C PRO A 204 -19.70 -2.41 12.74
N VAL A 205 -19.54 -1.79 11.57
CA VAL A 205 -20.15 -2.23 10.31
C VAL A 205 -19.68 -3.60 9.84
N PHE A 206 -18.53 -4.11 10.30
CA PHE A 206 -17.99 -5.41 9.92
C PHE A 206 -18.94 -6.57 10.30
N ASN A 207 -19.71 -6.41 11.38
CA ASN A 207 -20.62 -7.44 11.91
C ASN A 207 -22.10 -7.09 11.76
N GLN A 208 -22.45 -6.00 11.07
CA GLN A 208 -23.83 -5.50 11.05
C GLN A 208 -24.82 -6.44 10.33
N TYR A 209 -24.31 -7.39 9.54
CA TYR A 209 -25.11 -8.40 8.82
C TYR A 209 -25.09 -9.78 9.49
N GLN A 210 -24.61 -9.86 10.74
CA GLN A 210 -24.88 -11.01 11.59
C GLN A 210 -26.37 -11.01 11.96
N LYS A 211 -27.24 -11.47 11.06
CA LYS A 211 -28.63 -11.72 11.45
C LYS A 211 -28.65 -12.71 12.61
N LYS A 212 -29.35 -12.30 13.67
CA LYS A 212 -29.73 -13.06 14.86
C LYS A 212 -30.46 -14.34 14.49
#